data_AF-A0A3A8KDY1-F1
#
_entry.id   AF-A0A3A8KDY1-F1
#
_cell.length_a   1.000
_cell.length_b   1.000
_cell.length_c   1.000
_cell.angle_alpha   90.00
_cell.angle_beta   90.00
_cell.angle_gamma   90.00
#
_symmetry.space_group_name_H-M   'P 1'
#
loop_
_entity.id
_entity.type
_entity.pdbx_description
1 polymer ?
#
loop_
_entity_poly.entity_id
_entity_poly.type
_entity_poly.pdbx_seq_one_letter_code
_entity_poly.pdbx_strand_id
1 'polypeptide(L)'
;MTPLPDARLALRRSHAVVLVEGKPLRILLPAAMGFLTMKERARREVRPDKTKDSFDMFAYVKLVGPQAVRASLQQAGEEGRALRDRLLNLFWNTDAPGPRDVIRYAASLDPDEQALLAQAAVDLFAEL
;
A
#
# COMPACT_ATOMS: atom_id res chain seq x y z
N MET A 1 -2.76 10.25 -21.34
CA MET A 1 -3.48 9.34 -20.42
C MET A 1 -2.55 8.88 -19.32
N THR A 2 -3.00 8.83 -18.07
CA THR A 2 -2.23 8.24 -16.97
C THR A 2 -2.28 6.71 -17.09
N PRO A 3 -1.15 5.99 -17.17
CA PRO A 3 -1.15 4.54 -17.27
C PRO A 3 -1.78 3.89 -16.02
N LEU A 4 -2.61 2.87 -16.26
CA LEU A 4 -3.28 2.12 -15.22
C LEU A 4 -2.39 0.98 -14.69
N PRO A 5 -2.46 0.64 -13.39
CA PRO A 5 -1.77 -0.52 -12.84
C PRO A 5 -2.33 -1.83 -13.40
N ASP A 6 -1.51 -2.88 -13.41
CA ASP A 6 -1.97 -4.22 -13.79
C ASP A 6 -2.86 -4.82 -12.69
N ALA A 7 -4.18 -4.68 -12.86
CA ALA A 7 -5.18 -5.19 -11.93
C ALA A 7 -5.10 -6.71 -11.70
N ARG A 8 -4.49 -7.48 -12.63
CA ARG A 8 -4.31 -8.92 -12.47
C ARG A 8 -3.42 -9.25 -11.28
N LEU A 9 -2.47 -8.38 -10.92
CA LEU A 9 -1.61 -8.57 -9.75
C LEU A 9 -2.40 -8.54 -8.44
N ALA A 10 -3.38 -7.64 -8.33
CA ALA A 10 -4.24 -7.56 -7.16
C ALA A 10 -5.15 -8.78 -7.03
N LEU A 11 -5.66 -9.30 -8.15
CA LEU A 11 -6.64 -10.38 -8.17
C LEU A 11 -6.06 -11.79 -7.95
N ARG A 12 -4.74 -11.98 -8.10
CA ARG A 12 -4.06 -13.29 -7.92
C ARG A 12 -4.35 -13.96 -6.58
N ARG A 13 -4.59 -13.19 -5.53
CA ARG A 13 -4.92 -13.67 -4.18
C ARG A 13 -6.18 -13.01 -3.64
N SER A 14 -7.21 -12.92 -4.48
CA SER A 14 -8.49 -12.39 -4.04
C SER A 14 -9.29 -13.41 -3.24
N HIS A 15 -10.07 -12.93 -2.27
CA HIS A 15 -11.05 -13.72 -1.55
C HIS A 15 -12.45 -13.16 -1.83
N ALA A 16 -13.44 -14.04 -1.84
CA ALA A 16 -14.81 -13.64 -2.05
C ALA A 16 -15.43 -13.16 -0.72
N VAL A 17 -16.03 -11.97 -0.73
CA VAL A 17 -16.91 -11.49 0.33
C VAL A 17 -18.32 -11.44 -0.25
N VAL A 18 -19.28 -11.96 0.52
CA VAL A 18 -20.70 -11.92 0.16
C VAL A 18 -21.36 -10.86 1.02
N LEU A 19 -21.83 -9.79 0.38
CA LEU A 19 -22.71 -8.81 1.02
C LEU A 19 -24.13 -9.34 0.96
N VAL A 20 -24.77 -9.42 2.12
CA VAL A 20 -26.14 -9.90 2.28
C VAL A 20 -27.01 -8.72 2.71
N GLU A 21 -27.26 -7.80 1.78
CA GLU A 21 -28.36 -6.84 1.86
C GLU A 21 -29.17 -6.92 0.56
N GLY A 22 -30.37 -7.50 0.64
CA GLY A 22 -31.17 -7.79 -0.54
C GLY A 22 -30.61 -8.96 -1.36
N LYS A 23 -30.18 -8.72 -2.61
CA LYS A 23 -29.62 -9.78 -3.47
C LYS A 23 -28.15 -10.03 -3.09
N PRO A 24 -27.73 -11.31 -2.89
CA PRO A 24 -26.34 -11.62 -2.57
C PRO A 24 -25.39 -11.08 -3.64
N LEU A 25 -24.53 -10.15 -3.24
CA LEU A 25 -23.47 -9.62 -4.10
C LEU A 25 -22.15 -10.27 -3.70
N ARG A 26 -21.54 -11.00 -4.64
CA ARG A 26 -20.22 -11.59 -4.47
C ARG A 26 -19.16 -10.62 -5.00
N ILE A 27 -18.34 -10.08 -4.10
CA ILE A 27 -17.22 -9.19 -4.43
C ILE A 27 -15.91 -9.94 -4.20
N LEU A 28 -14.97 -9.84 -5.15
CA LEU A 28 -13.62 -10.35 -4.97
C LEU A 28 -12.75 -9.22 -4.42
N LEU A 29 -12.32 -9.35 -3.16
CA LEU A 29 -11.41 -8.41 -2.53
C LEU A 29 -9.97 -8.91 -2.63
N PRO A 30 -9.03 -8.10 -3.12
CA PRO A 30 -7.62 -8.48 -3.16
C PRO A 30 -7.07 -8.61 -1.73
N ALA A 31 -6.29 -9.64 -1.46
CA ALA A 31 -5.47 -9.70 -0.25
C ALA A 31 -4.43 -8.57 -0.24
N ALA A 32 -3.94 -8.21 0.95
CA ALA A 32 -2.97 -7.13 1.14
C ALA A 32 -1.74 -7.30 0.24
N MET A 33 -1.20 -8.52 0.13
CA MET A 33 -0.08 -8.80 -0.77
C MET A 33 -0.38 -8.34 -2.21
N GLY A 34 -1.53 -8.74 -2.77
CA GLY A 34 -1.86 -8.46 -4.16
C GLY A 34 -2.04 -6.95 -4.40
N PHE A 35 -2.75 -6.27 -3.50
CA PHE A 35 -2.95 -4.83 -3.58
C PHE A 35 -1.62 -4.07 -3.48
N LEU A 36 -0.80 -4.38 -2.47
CA LEU A 36 0.49 -3.72 -2.25
C LEU A 36 1.48 -4.01 -3.37
N THR A 37 1.52 -5.22 -3.92
CA THR A 37 2.35 -5.55 -5.09
C THR A 37 1.98 -4.70 -6.29
N MET A 38 0.68 -4.57 -6.57
CA MET A 38 0.19 -3.76 -7.68
C MET A 38 0.60 -2.29 -7.51
N LYS A 39 0.48 -1.73 -6.29
CA LYS A 39 0.83 -0.33 -6.00
C LYS A 39 2.33 -0.08 -6.01
N GLU A 40 3.12 -0.96 -5.36
CA GLU A 40 4.58 -0.87 -5.34
C GLU A 40 5.15 -0.94 -6.75
N ARG A 41 4.68 -1.90 -7.56
CA ARG A 41 5.10 -2.02 -8.97
C ARG A 41 4.67 -0.81 -9.81
N ALA A 42 3.44 -0.31 -9.63
CA ALA A 42 2.99 0.88 -10.34
C ALA A 42 3.89 2.09 -10.05
N ARG A 43 4.22 2.29 -8.77
CA ARG A 43 5.17 3.32 -8.34
C ARG A 43 6.56 3.07 -8.93
N ARG A 44 7.09 1.84 -8.89
CA ARG A 44 8.46 1.56 -9.30
C ARG A 44 8.68 1.61 -10.82
N GLU A 45 7.73 1.10 -11.60
CA GLU A 45 7.93 0.80 -13.03
C GLU A 45 7.03 1.61 -13.97
N VAL A 46 5.83 2.01 -13.52
CA VAL A 46 4.79 2.55 -14.43
C VAL A 46 4.66 4.06 -14.31
N ARG A 47 4.76 4.59 -13.09
CA ARG A 47 4.58 6.01 -12.80
C ARG A 47 5.46 6.47 -11.61
N PRO A 48 6.80 6.40 -11.75
CA PRO A 48 7.75 6.74 -10.69
C PRO A 48 7.67 8.17 -10.18
N ASP A 49 7.19 9.09 -11.01
CA ASP A 49 7.06 10.51 -10.63
C ASP A 49 5.71 10.85 -9.99
N LYS A 50 4.84 9.84 -9.78
CA LYS A 50 3.51 10.04 -9.17
C LYS A 50 3.50 9.60 -7.72
N THR A 51 3.01 10.49 -6.85
CA THR A 51 2.96 10.28 -5.40
C THR A 51 1.81 9.42 -4.93
N LYS A 52 0.77 9.29 -5.76
CA LYS A 52 -0.49 8.64 -5.40
C LYS A 52 -0.32 7.19 -4.92
N ASP A 53 0.57 6.41 -5.53
CA ASP A 53 0.70 4.99 -5.13
C ASP A 53 1.34 4.83 -3.75
N SER A 54 2.33 5.64 -3.41
CA SER A 54 2.92 5.66 -2.07
C SER A 54 1.87 6.05 -1.02
N PHE A 55 1.05 7.06 -1.32
CA PHE A 55 -0.08 7.43 -0.47
C PHE A 55 -1.12 6.31 -0.34
N ASP A 56 -1.53 5.70 -1.46
CA ASP A 56 -2.50 4.60 -1.45
C ASP A 56 -1.97 3.37 -0.67
N MET A 57 -0.66 3.08 -0.71
CA MET A 57 -0.03 2.04 0.11
C MET A 57 -0.10 2.40 1.61
N PHE A 58 0.30 3.62 1.98
CA PHE A 58 0.20 4.10 3.36
C PHE A 58 -1.24 4.05 3.89
N ALA A 59 -2.19 4.61 3.15
CA ALA A 59 -3.60 4.63 3.54
C ALA A 59 -4.16 3.21 3.69
N TYR A 60 -3.78 2.29 2.82
CA TYR A 60 -4.22 0.90 2.90
C TYR A 60 -3.66 0.20 4.15
N VAL A 61 -2.35 0.31 4.42
CA VAL A 61 -1.75 -0.33 5.61
C VAL A 61 -2.33 0.29 6.89
N LYS A 62 -2.58 1.60 6.91
CA LYS A 62 -3.22 2.28 8.04
C LYS A 62 -4.66 1.80 8.27
N LEU A 63 -5.42 1.59 7.20
CA LEU A 63 -6.81 1.13 7.25
C LEU A 63 -6.93 -0.34 7.66
N VAL A 64 -6.09 -1.22 7.09
CA VAL A 64 -6.15 -2.68 7.31
C VAL A 64 -5.43 -3.08 8.60
N GLY A 65 -4.43 -2.31 9.02
CA GLY A 65 -3.58 -2.58 10.16
C GLY A 65 -2.33 -3.40 9.79
N PRO A 66 -1.15 -3.04 10.35
CA PRO A 66 0.12 -3.65 9.98
C PRO A 66 0.19 -5.15 10.29
N GLN A 67 -0.47 -5.61 11.37
CA GLN A 67 -0.51 -7.04 11.73
C GLN A 67 -1.18 -7.92 10.67
N ALA A 68 -2.32 -7.47 10.13
CA ALA A 68 -3.06 -8.20 9.09
C ALA A 68 -2.29 -8.18 7.76
N VAL A 69 -1.66 -7.05 7.42
CA VAL A 69 -0.79 -6.94 6.25
C VAL A 69 0.39 -7.91 6.39
N ARG A 70 1.09 -7.90 7.53
CA ARG A 70 2.21 -8.80 7.81
C ARG A 70 1.81 -10.27 7.68
N ALA A 71 0.67 -10.66 8.25
CA ALA A 71 0.16 -12.03 8.11
C ALA A 71 -0.09 -12.41 6.64
N SER A 72 -0.67 -11.50 5.85
CA SER A 72 -0.88 -11.72 4.41
C SER A 72 0.44 -11.85 3.64
N LEU A 73 1.47 -11.06 3.98
CA LEU A 73 2.80 -11.17 3.38
C LEU A 73 3.48 -12.50 3.77
N GLN A 74 3.39 -12.91 5.02
CA GLN A 74 3.95 -14.19 5.49
C GLN A 74 3.32 -15.39 4.78
N GLN A 75 1.99 -15.39 4.61
CA GLN A 75 1.27 -16.41 3.82
C GLN A 75 1.66 -16.43 2.33
N ALA A 76 2.32 -15.38 1.83
CA ALA A 76 2.82 -15.33 0.47
C ALA A 76 4.25 -15.86 0.29
N GLY A 77 4.90 -16.31 1.36
CA GLY A 77 6.22 -16.94 1.29
C GLY A 77 7.27 -15.98 0.72
N GLU A 78 8.03 -16.43 -0.27
CA GLU A 78 9.13 -15.65 -0.87
C GLU A 78 8.67 -14.35 -1.52
N GLU A 79 7.56 -14.38 -2.27
CA GLU A 79 7.02 -13.18 -2.91
C GLU A 79 6.63 -12.12 -1.87
N GLY A 80 6.06 -12.56 -0.75
CA GLY A 80 5.69 -11.71 0.37
C GLY A 80 6.90 -11.12 1.09
N ARG A 81 7.96 -11.91 1.32
CA ARG A 81 9.23 -11.42 1.86
C ARG A 81 9.85 -10.36 0.95
N ALA A 82 9.95 -10.64 -0.34
CA ALA A 82 10.52 -9.69 -1.30
C ALA A 82 9.71 -8.40 -1.37
N LEU A 83 8.38 -8.46 -1.29
CA LEU A 83 7.53 -7.26 -1.23
C LEU A 83 7.75 -6.49 0.08
N ARG A 84 7.80 -7.18 1.22
CA ARG A 84 8.09 -6.58 2.53
C ARG A 84 9.38 -5.79 2.50
N ASP A 85 10.47 -6.38 1.99
CA ASP A 85 11.78 -5.71 1.94
C ASP A 85 11.74 -4.45 1.06
N ARG A 86 11.02 -4.48 -0.07
CA ARG A 86 10.82 -3.30 -0.92
C ARG A 86 10.01 -2.21 -0.22
N LEU A 87 8.97 -2.59 0.54
CA LEU A 87 8.17 -1.65 1.31
C LEU A 87 8.98 -1.02 2.46
N LEU A 88 9.75 -1.84 3.20
CA LEU A 88 10.65 -1.37 4.25
C LEU A 88 11.68 -0.38 3.70
N ASN A 89 12.29 -0.68 2.54
CA ASN A 89 13.23 0.23 1.91
C ASN A 89 12.55 1.53 1.41
N LEU A 90 11.32 1.42 0.87
CA LEU A 90 10.57 2.58 0.38
C LEU A 90 10.18 3.56 1.50
N PHE A 91 9.96 3.04 2.71
CA PHE A 91 9.50 3.79 3.89
C PHE A 91 10.51 3.79 5.05
N TRP A 92 11.79 3.60 4.78
CA TRP A 92 12.79 3.34 5.83
C TRP A 92 13.08 4.53 6.76
N ASN A 93 12.92 5.77 6.27
CA ASN A 93 13.05 6.99 7.05
C ASN A 93 12.22 8.13 6.44
N THR A 94 12.13 9.27 7.13
CA THR A 94 11.32 10.42 6.70
C THR A 94 11.77 11.07 5.38
N ASP A 95 13.04 10.89 5.02
CA ASP A 95 13.62 11.36 3.76
C ASP A 95 13.48 10.35 2.60
N ALA A 96 12.99 9.15 2.88
CA ALA A 96 12.80 8.12 1.89
C ALA A 96 11.71 8.52 0.88
N PRO A 97 11.71 7.95 -0.33
CA PRO A 97 10.76 8.35 -1.35
C PRO A 97 9.29 8.13 -0.93
N GLY A 98 8.98 7.07 -0.16
CA GLY A 98 7.62 6.77 0.30
C GLY A 98 7.02 7.89 1.16
N PRO A 99 7.61 8.24 2.31
CA PRO A 99 7.12 9.34 3.16
C PRO A 99 7.09 10.68 2.44
N ARG A 100 8.11 10.99 1.61
CA ARG A 100 8.11 12.21 0.77
C ARG A 100 6.94 12.27 -0.21
N ASP A 101 6.57 11.14 -0.80
CA ASP A 101 5.41 11.06 -1.67
C ASP A 101 4.11 11.24 -0.87
N VAL A 102 4.01 10.66 0.33
CA VAL A 102 2.85 10.79 1.24
C VAL A 102 2.60 12.25 1.60
N ILE A 103 3.62 12.97 2.07
CA ILE A 103 3.48 14.39 2.44
C ILE A 103 3.17 15.27 1.23
N ARG A 104 3.80 14.99 0.07
CA ARG A 104 3.53 15.75 -1.17
C ARG A 104 2.11 15.50 -1.68
N TYR A 105 1.55 14.31 -1.47
CA TYR A 105 0.15 14.05 -1.79
C TYR A 105 -0.80 14.76 -0.80
N ALA A 106 -0.42 14.85 0.47
CA ALA A 106 -1.15 15.55 1.53
C ALA A 106 -0.73 17.02 1.69
N ALA A 107 -0.45 17.72 0.58
CA ALA A 107 0.18 19.04 0.57
C ALA A 107 -0.61 20.18 1.26
N SER A 108 -1.87 19.95 1.63
CA SER A 108 -2.71 20.92 2.35
C SER A 108 -2.42 21.01 3.85
N LEU A 109 -1.65 20.07 4.41
CA LEU A 109 -1.25 20.06 5.81
C LEU A 109 -0.16 21.09 6.10
N ASP A 110 -0.11 21.60 7.32
CA ASP A 110 0.99 22.48 7.74
C ASP A 110 2.31 21.71 7.94
N PRO A 111 3.47 22.40 8.08
CA PRO A 111 4.77 21.73 8.20
C PRO A 111 4.90 20.76 9.37
N ASP A 112 4.28 21.06 10.51
CA ASP A 112 4.35 20.21 11.71
C ASP A 112 3.51 18.94 11.51
N GLU A 113 2.31 19.09 10.96
CA GLU A 113 1.44 17.99 10.54
C GLU A 113 2.10 17.10 9.47
N GLN A 114 2.82 17.71 8.51
CA GLN A 114 3.58 16.97 7.50
C GLN A 114 4.72 16.16 8.13
N ALA A 115 5.44 16.73 9.10
CA ALA A 115 6.51 16.03 9.81
C ALA A 115 5.96 14.82 10.59
N LEU A 116 4.85 15.01 11.31
CA LEU A 116 4.15 13.95 12.02
C LEU A 116 3.65 12.85 11.06
N LEU A 117 3.10 13.23 9.91
CA LEU A 117 2.64 12.29 8.90
C LEU A 117 3.79 11.49 8.29
N ALA A 118 4.93 12.13 8.01
CA ALA A 118 6.11 11.45 7.51
C ALA A 118 6.62 10.40 8.52
N GLN A 119 6.71 10.76 9.80
CA GLN A 119 7.12 9.83 10.85
C GLN A 119 6.11 8.69 11.01
N ALA A 120 4.81 8.98 11.01
CA ALA A 120 3.77 7.97 11.09
C ALA A 120 3.82 6.97 9.92
N ALA A 121 4.22 7.41 8.72
CA ALA A 121 4.45 6.51 7.60
C ALA A 121 5.64 5.58 7.86
N VAL A 122 6.76 6.10 8.38
CA VAL A 122 7.93 5.26 8.73
C VAL A 122 7.56 4.22 9.78
N ASP A 123 6.95 4.66 10.88
CA ASP A 123 6.60 3.79 12.01
C ASP A 123 5.65 2.66 11.56
N LEU A 124 4.63 3.01 10.77
CA LEU A 124 3.65 2.04 10.27
C LEU A 124 4.29 0.93 9.42
N PHE A 125 5.25 1.28 8.56
CA PHE A 125 5.92 0.29 7.70
C PHE A 125 7.01 -0.49 8.43
N ALA A 126 7.61 0.07 9.48
CA ALA A 126 8.56 -0.65 10.34
C ALA A 126 7.93 -1.83 11.09
N GLU A 127 6.60 -1.84 11.27
CA GLU A 127 5.85 -2.92 11.92
C GLU A 127 5.57 -4.15 11.01
N LEU A 128 5.75 -3.99 9.70
CA LEU A 128 5.54 -5.07 8.71
C LEU A 128 6.66 -6.10 8.80
#